data_AF-A0A2E3CBT2-F1
#
_entry.id   AF-A0A2E3CBT2-F1
#
_cell.length_a   1.000
_cell.length_b   1.000
_cell.length_c   1.000
_cell.angle_alpha   90.00
_cell.angle_beta   90.00
_cell.angle_gamma   90.00
#
_symmetry.space_group_name_H-M   'P 1'
#
loop_
_entity.id
_entity.type
_entity.pdbx_description
1 polymer ?
#
loop_
_entity_poly.entity_id
_entity_poly.type
_entity_poly.pdbx_seq_one_letter_code
_entity_poly.pdbx_strand_id
1 'polypeptide(L)'
;VYNEGDYDVVGFMVGSVKKENLIKKSDPKEGDILIGLPSSGLHTNGFSLVRSIFNSDEDTAVLSTKIKGEDRNLGELLAEPHREYLTSIEPIMSLISGISHITGGGLNKNLPRVFSNNLSAKIIKNSWEIPPLFMHIMSEGNVSESEMFDVFNMGVGLVLIVDPSHEKKVLKTCKGSWVMGEIQTKKDDLDNVQII
;
A
#
# COMPACT_ATOMS: atom_id res chain seq x y z
N VAL A 1 23.69 -17.99 7.78
CA VAL A 1 24.13 -18.10 9.18
C VAL A 1 23.89 -16.73 9.80
N TYR A 2 23.13 -16.66 10.89
CA TYR A 2 22.80 -15.41 11.58
C TYR A 2 24.00 -14.95 12.41
N ASN A 3 24.23 -13.63 12.48
CA ASN A 3 25.23 -13.06 13.40
C ASN A 3 24.71 -13.03 14.83
N GLU A 4 25.57 -12.70 15.77
CA GLU A 4 25.17 -12.50 17.16
C GLU A 4 24.17 -11.33 17.25
N GLY A 5 22.99 -11.59 17.82
CA GLY A 5 21.89 -10.62 17.92
C GLY A 5 20.89 -10.65 16.76
N ASP A 6 21.21 -11.30 15.64
CA ASP A 6 20.26 -11.48 14.54
C ASP A 6 19.18 -12.49 14.95
N TYR A 7 17.93 -12.18 14.63
CA TYR A 7 16.80 -13.11 14.72
C TYR A 7 15.95 -13.02 13.47
N ASP A 8 15.36 -14.14 13.07
CA ASP A 8 14.43 -14.22 11.96
C ASP A 8 13.08 -14.72 12.45
N VAL A 9 12.02 -14.01 12.07
CA VAL A 9 10.66 -14.28 12.50
C VAL A 9 9.88 -14.77 11.29
N VAL A 10 9.56 -16.06 11.29
CA VAL A 10 8.74 -16.70 10.26
C VAL A 10 7.38 -17.03 10.83
N GLY A 11 6.33 -16.61 10.11
CA GLY A 11 4.95 -16.94 10.41
C GLY A 11 4.33 -17.82 9.33
N PHE A 12 3.31 -18.59 9.70
CA PHE A 12 2.52 -19.39 8.76
C PHE A 12 1.03 -19.20 9.05
N MET A 13 0.24 -19.01 7.99
CA MET A 13 -1.21 -18.82 8.08
C MET A 13 -1.91 -19.69 7.03
N VAL A 14 -3.01 -20.34 7.42
CA VAL A 14 -3.90 -21.09 6.52
C VAL A 14 -5.26 -20.43 6.53
N GLY A 15 -5.79 -20.16 5.34
CA GLY A 15 -7.16 -19.71 5.13
C GLY A 15 -7.91 -20.67 4.21
N SER A 16 -9.24 -20.60 4.23
CA SER A 16 -10.10 -21.37 3.32
C SER A 16 -11.12 -20.45 2.67
N VAL A 17 -11.38 -20.66 1.38
CA VAL A 17 -12.40 -19.92 0.63
C VAL A 17 -13.20 -20.91 -0.21
N LYS A 18 -14.51 -20.68 -0.32
CA LYS A 18 -15.34 -21.42 -1.26
C LYS A 18 -14.94 -21.04 -2.68
N LYS A 19 -14.89 -22.01 -3.60
CA LYS A 19 -14.40 -21.79 -4.98
C LYS A 19 -15.18 -20.70 -5.71
N GLU A 20 -16.48 -20.60 -5.45
CA GLU A 20 -17.38 -19.59 -5.99
C GLU A 20 -17.14 -18.17 -5.45
N ASN A 21 -16.51 -18.05 -4.28
CA ASN A 21 -16.17 -16.77 -3.66
C ASN A 21 -14.71 -16.34 -3.96
N LEU A 22 -13.99 -17.10 -4.79
CA LEU A 22 -12.63 -16.77 -5.17
C LEU A 22 -12.63 -15.59 -6.14
N ILE A 23 -12.04 -14.46 -5.73
CA ILE A 23 -11.79 -13.31 -6.58
C ILE A 23 -10.73 -13.68 -7.63
N LYS A 24 -11.04 -13.46 -8.91
CA LYS A 24 -10.18 -13.77 -10.05
C LYS A 24 -9.68 -12.48 -10.68
N LYS A 25 -8.53 -12.55 -11.35
CA LYS A 25 -7.99 -11.42 -12.14
C LYS A 25 -8.89 -10.95 -13.27
N SER A 26 -9.87 -11.77 -13.66
CA SER A 26 -10.88 -11.45 -14.68
C SER A 26 -12.08 -10.67 -14.13
N ASP A 27 -12.21 -10.55 -12.80
CA ASP A 27 -13.39 -9.96 -12.18
C ASP A 27 -13.37 -8.41 -12.25
N PRO A 28 -12.21 -7.73 -12.08
CA PRO A 28 -12.13 -6.30 -12.35
C PRO A 28 -12.40 -5.98 -13.82
N LYS A 29 -13.10 -4.88 -14.05
CA LYS A 29 -13.45 -4.37 -15.39
C LYS A 29 -13.17 -2.88 -15.51
N GLU A 30 -13.14 -2.39 -16.75
CA GLU A 30 -13.10 -0.95 -17.03
C GLU A 30 -14.24 -0.21 -16.32
N GLY A 31 -13.90 0.92 -15.71
CA GLY A 31 -14.83 1.75 -14.95
C GLY A 31 -14.99 1.34 -13.48
N ASP A 32 -14.45 0.21 -13.04
CA ASP A 32 -14.37 -0.09 -11.61
C ASP A 32 -13.50 0.96 -10.90
N ILE A 33 -13.91 1.41 -9.72
CA ILE A 33 -13.18 2.40 -8.93
C ILE A 33 -12.17 1.72 -8.01
N LEU A 34 -11.08 2.44 -7.76
CA LEU A 34 -10.04 2.07 -6.81
C LEU A 34 -10.32 2.78 -5.48
N ILE A 35 -10.51 2.03 -4.40
CA ILE A 35 -10.66 2.57 -3.06
C ILE A 35 -9.43 2.21 -2.23
N GLY A 36 -8.67 3.22 -1.83
CA GLY A 36 -7.50 3.08 -0.97
C GLY A 36 -7.89 3.04 0.50
N LEU A 37 -7.29 2.12 1.26
CA LEU A 37 -7.35 2.10 2.71
C LEU A 37 -6.00 2.59 3.27
N PRO A 38 -6.01 3.42 4.33
CA PRO A 38 -4.80 3.99 4.86
C PRO A 38 -3.88 2.91 5.42
N SER A 39 -2.58 3.02 5.14
CA SER A 39 -1.56 2.30 5.89
C SER A 39 -1.40 2.91 7.30
N SER A 40 -0.68 2.21 8.18
CA SER A 40 -0.28 2.75 9.49
C SER A 40 1.09 3.43 9.44
N GLY A 41 1.86 3.21 8.36
CA GLY A 41 3.24 3.66 8.20
C GLY A 41 3.91 2.85 7.09
N LEU A 42 5.19 2.51 7.25
CA LEU A 42 5.94 1.70 6.28
C LEU A 42 5.44 0.27 6.17
N HIS A 43 4.68 -0.19 7.16
CA HIS A 43 4.32 -1.59 7.32
C HIS A 43 5.57 -2.45 7.55
N THR A 44 5.88 -3.37 6.64
CA THR A 44 6.94 -4.37 6.79
C THR A 44 7.88 -4.38 5.59
N ASN A 45 7.89 -3.32 4.77
CA ASN A 45 8.65 -3.25 3.53
C ASN A 45 9.44 -1.93 3.44
N GLY A 46 10.53 -1.93 2.67
CA GLY A 46 11.36 -0.74 2.45
C GLY A 46 12.41 -0.45 3.54
N PHE A 47 12.49 -1.28 4.59
CA PHE A 47 13.41 -1.06 5.72
C PHE A 47 14.89 -1.06 5.34
N SER A 48 15.31 -1.81 4.32
CA SER A 48 16.70 -1.75 3.84
C SER A 48 17.07 -0.36 3.30
N LEU A 49 16.17 0.28 2.56
CA LEU A 49 16.37 1.64 2.06
C LEU A 49 16.39 2.65 3.21
N VAL A 50 15.46 2.53 4.17
CA VAL A 50 15.42 3.38 5.37
C VAL A 50 16.72 3.29 6.16
N ARG A 51 17.19 2.07 6.46
CA ARG A 51 18.45 1.85 7.19
C ARG A 51 19.64 2.48 6.46
N SER A 52 19.67 2.37 5.13
CA SER A 52 20.70 3.01 4.30
C SER A 52 20.62 4.53 4.32
N ILE A 53 19.43 5.12 4.26
CA ILE A 53 19.24 6.58 4.21
C ILE A 53 19.67 7.22 5.53
N PHE A 54 19.20 6.67 6.64
CA PHE A 54 19.47 7.23 7.97
C PHE A 54 20.74 6.71 8.62
N ASN A 55 21.44 5.79 7.95
CA ASN A 55 22.61 5.09 8.49
C ASN A 55 22.37 4.54 9.91
N SER A 56 21.17 4.03 10.16
CA SER A 56 20.68 3.74 11.52
C SER A 56 21.38 2.54 12.19
N ASP A 57 22.13 1.77 11.40
CA ASP A 57 22.96 0.67 11.91
C ASP A 57 24.22 1.18 12.59
N GLU A 58 24.73 2.34 12.16
CA GLU A 58 25.93 2.96 12.71
C GLU A 58 25.56 4.02 13.76
N ASP A 59 24.48 4.78 13.54
CA ASP A 59 24.00 5.79 14.48
C ASP A 59 22.52 5.62 14.82
N THR A 60 22.25 5.02 15.98
CA THR A 60 20.88 4.83 16.48
C THR A 60 20.24 6.12 17.01
N ALA A 61 21.02 7.19 17.25
CA ALA A 61 20.47 8.46 17.73
C ALA A 61 19.52 9.10 16.71
N VAL A 62 19.72 8.81 15.42
CA VAL A 62 18.83 9.24 14.33
C VAL A 62 17.37 8.81 14.55
N LEU A 63 17.14 7.70 15.25
CA LEU A 63 15.79 7.20 15.55
C LEU A 63 15.03 8.15 16.49
N SER A 64 15.72 8.99 17.25
CA SER A 64 15.09 10.02 18.11
C SER A 64 14.72 11.30 17.35
N THR A 65 14.96 11.36 16.03
CA THR A 65 14.66 12.52 15.20
C THR A 65 13.16 12.82 15.20
N LYS A 66 12.82 14.09 15.47
CA LYS A 66 11.43 14.57 15.37
C LYS A 66 11.03 14.73 13.91
N ILE A 67 9.91 14.13 13.54
CA ILE A 67 9.36 14.26 12.18
C ILE A 67 8.38 15.42 12.15
N LYS A 68 8.59 16.36 11.24
CA LYS A 68 7.68 17.51 11.07
C LYS A 68 6.30 17.02 10.64
N GLY A 69 5.26 17.42 11.37
CA GLY A 69 3.88 17.00 11.12
C GLY A 69 3.46 15.73 11.86
N GLU A 70 4.34 15.18 12.71
CA GLU A 70 4.07 14.00 13.54
C GLU A 70 4.35 14.33 15.01
N ASP A 71 3.57 13.74 15.91
CA ASP A 71 3.82 13.84 17.37
C ASP A 71 4.92 12.88 17.83
N ARG A 72 5.25 11.89 16.99
CA ARG A 72 6.18 10.79 17.24
C ARG A 72 7.54 11.03 16.58
N ASN A 73 8.59 10.40 17.13
CA ASN A 73 9.91 10.38 16.51
C ASN A 73 10.01 9.33 15.39
N LEU A 74 11.11 9.37 14.63
CA LEU A 74 11.38 8.45 13.53
C LEU A 74 11.30 6.98 13.95
N GLY A 75 11.93 6.59 15.06
CA GLY A 75 11.95 5.22 15.56
C GLY A 75 10.55 4.69 15.89
N GLU A 76 9.73 5.51 16.56
CA GLU A 76 8.34 5.19 16.87
C GLU A 76 7.48 5.02 15.61
N LEU A 77 7.70 5.88 14.62
CA LEU A 77 7.01 5.82 13.32
C LEU A 77 7.41 4.57 12.51
N LEU A 78 8.69 4.20 12.54
CA LEU A 78 9.22 3.01 11.88
C LEU A 78 8.79 1.72 12.58
N ALA A 79 8.60 1.75 13.90
CA ALA A 79 8.16 0.62 14.70
C ALA A 79 6.64 0.41 14.70
N GLU A 80 5.87 1.28 14.03
CA GLU A 80 4.42 1.18 13.94
C GLU A 80 4.01 -0.17 13.29
N PRO A 81 3.22 -1.01 13.98
CA PRO A 81 2.83 -2.31 13.46
C PRO A 81 2.08 -2.26 12.12
N HIS A 82 2.25 -3.32 11.32
CA HIS A 82 1.47 -3.50 10.10
C HIS A 82 -0.03 -3.55 10.43
N ARG A 83 -0.82 -2.66 9.82
CA ARG A 83 -2.28 -2.62 10.01
C ARG A 83 -2.96 -3.86 9.41
N GLU A 84 -3.78 -4.52 10.21
CA GLU A 84 -4.69 -5.58 9.76
C GLU A 84 -5.94 -4.99 9.09
N TYR A 85 -6.44 -5.63 8.02
CA TYR A 85 -7.57 -5.10 7.23
C TYR A 85 -8.78 -6.04 7.17
N LEU A 86 -8.68 -7.31 7.57
CA LEU A 86 -9.77 -8.28 7.46
C LEU A 86 -11.02 -7.78 8.20
N THR A 87 -10.88 -7.27 9.43
CA THR A 87 -12.02 -6.71 10.20
C THR A 87 -12.72 -5.56 9.45
N SER A 88 -11.96 -4.77 8.68
CA SER A 88 -12.49 -3.62 7.94
C SER A 88 -13.22 -4.01 6.65
N ILE A 89 -12.79 -5.09 6.00
CA ILE A 89 -13.30 -5.49 4.68
C ILE A 89 -14.25 -6.69 4.71
N GLU A 90 -14.21 -7.52 5.76
CA GLU A 90 -15.06 -8.69 5.93
C GLU A 90 -16.56 -8.40 5.63
N PRO A 91 -17.16 -7.30 6.13
CA PRO A 91 -18.59 -7.02 5.89
C PRO A 91 -18.96 -6.69 4.44
N ILE A 92 -17.97 -6.41 3.59
CA ILE A 92 -18.15 -6.00 2.20
C ILE A 92 -17.44 -6.90 1.19
N MET A 93 -16.89 -8.04 1.61
CA MET A 93 -16.12 -8.95 0.74
C MET A 93 -16.87 -9.33 -0.54
N SER A 94 -18.19 -9.48 -0.49
CA SER A 94 -19.02 -9.82 -1.65
C SER A 94 -19.18 -8.70 -2.68
N LEU A 95 -18.73 -7.47 -2.38
CA LEU A 95 -18.85 -6.30 -3.26
C LEU A 95 -17.56 -6.00 -4.02
N ILE A 96 -16.49 -6.72 -3.69
CA ILE A 96 -15.12 -6.42 -4.14
C ILE A 96 -14.77 -7.31 -5.33
N SER A 97 -14.39 -6.70 -6.44
CA SER A 97 -13.91 -7.39 -7.65
C SER A 97 -12.40 -7.62 -7.64
N GLY A 98 -11.65 -6.90 -6.80
CA GLY A 98 -10.20 -7.06 -6.66
C GLY A 98 -9.67 -6.53 -5.34
N ILE A 99 -8.66 -7.20 -4.75
CA ILE A 99 -8.01 -6.77 -3.51
C ILE A 99 -6.49 -6.80 -3.72
N SER A 100 -5.83 -5.65 -3.68
CA SER A 100 -4.37 -5.55 -3.74
C SER A 100 -3.80 -5.11 -2.40
N HIS A 101 -2.96 -5.97 -1.81
CA HIS A 101 -2.18 -5.64 -0.62
C HIS A 101 -0.87 -4.99 -1.01
N ILE A 102 -0.69 -3.73 -0.60
CA ILE A 102 0.45 -2.93 -1.01
C ILE A 102 1.62 -3.23 -0.07
N THR A 103 2.55 -4.02 -0.60
CA THR A 103 3.74 -4.53 0.11
C THR A 103 5.00 -4.12 -0.66
N GLY A 104 6.06 -4.93 -0.63
CA GLY A 104 7.29 -4.65 -1.39
C GLY A 104 7.01 -4.48 -2.89
N GLY A 105 7.56 -3.40 -3.47
CA GLY A 105 7.26 -3.00 -4.84
C GLY A 105 6.15 -1.94 -4.98
N GLY A 106 5.57 -1.49 -3.85
CA GLY A 106 4.58 -0.42 -3.81
C GLY A 106 3.34 -0.65 -4.69
N LEU A 107 2.71 0.43 -5.13
CA LEU A 107 1.49 0.36 -5.96
C LEU A 107 1.79 -0.24 -7.33
N ASN A 108 2.89 0.18 -7.96
CA ASN A 108 3.28 -0.19 -9.32
C ASN A 108 3.44 -1.71 -9.49
N LYS A 109 3.97 -2.41 -8.49
CA LYS A 109 4.18 -3.88 -8.57
C LYS A 109 3.02 -4.70 -8.05
N ASN A 110 2.23 -4.19 -7.11
CA ASN A 110 1.18 -4.97 -6.43
C ASN A 110 -0.18 -4.86 -7.12
N LEU A 111 -0.54 -3.68 -7.61
CA LEU A 111 -1.86 -3.44 -8.19
C LEU A 111 -2.10 -4.23 -9.50
N PRO A 112 -1.14 -4.36 -10.43
CA PRO A 112 -1.32 -5.17 -11.65
C PRO A 112 -1.50 -6.68 -11.41
N ARG A 113 -1.27 -7.16 -10.18
CA ARG A 113 -1.44 -8.58 -9.87
C ARG A 113 -2.89 -8.99 -9.77
N VAL A 114 -3.83 -8.06 -9.64
CA VAL A 114 -5.23 -8.35 -9.27
C VAL A 114 -6.23 -8.11 -10.40
N PHE A 115 -5.79 -7.63 -11.56
CA PHE A 115 -6.61 -7.44 -12.75
C PHE A 115 -5.93 -8.02 -14.00
N SER A 116 -6.65 -8.06 -15.12
CA SER A 116 -6.19 -8.64 -16.38
C SER A 116 -5.25 -7.70 -17.16
N ASN A 117 -4.33 -8.26 -17.95
CA ASN A 117 -3.27 -7.49 -18.63
C ASN A 117 -3.77 -6.46 -19.66
N ASN A 118 -5.03 -6.55 -20.09
CA ASN A 118 -5.69 -5.59 -20.97
C ASN A 118 -6.24 -4.36 -20.22
N LEU A 119 -6.08 -4.31 -18.89
CA LEU A 119 -6.50 -3.22 -18.03
C LEU A 119 -5.28 -2.50 -17.43
N SER A 120 -5.48 -1.26 -17.02
CA SER A 120 -4.51 -0.47 -16.26
C SER A 120 -5.23 0.28 -15.13
N ALA A 121 -4.49 0.58 -14.06
CA ALA A 121 -4.97 1.38 -12.95
C ALA A 121 -4.53 2.83 -13.14
N LYS A 122 -5.48 3.75 -13.15
CA LYS A 122 -5.23 5.19 -13.15
C LYS A 122 -5.44 5.71 -11.74
N ILE A 123 -4.37 6.18 -11.11
CA ILE A 123 -4.35 6.66 -9.73
C ILE A 123 -4.24 8.18 -9.74
N ILE A 124 -5.14 8.85 -9.01
CA ILE A 124 -5.12 10.30 -8.81
C ILE A 124 -4.27 10.55 -7.57
N LYS A 125 -3.03 11.01 -7.74
CA LYS A 125 -2.06 11.14 -6.64
C LYS A 125 -2.56 12.05 -5.51
N ASN A 126 -3.23 13.14 -5.85
CA ASN A 126 -3.73 14.13 -4.90
C ASN A 126 -5.08 13.72 -4.25
N SER A 127 -5.49 12.46 -4.39
CA SER A 127 -6.72 11.96 -3.75
C SER A 127 -6.52 11.57 -2.27
N TRP A 128 -5.27 11.53 -1.79
CA TRP A 128 -4.95 11.41 -0.37
C TRP A 128 -3.75 12.25 0.02
N GLU A 129 -3.60 12.43 1.32
CA GLU A 129 -2.42 13.04 1.90
C GLU A 129 -1.38 11.95 2.18
N ILE A 130 -0.21 12.08 1.55
CA ILE A 130 0.92 11.19 1.81
C ILE A 130 1.44 11.47 3.24
N PRO A 131 1.54 10.45 4.11
CA PRO A 131 1.98 10.66 5.48
C PRO A 131 3.37 11.34 5.57
N PRO A 132 3.59 12.28 6.52
CA PRO A 132 4.83 13.05 6.64
C PRO A 132 6.11 12.22 6.69
N LEU A 133 6.04 11.02 7.25
CA LEU A 133 7.15 10.06 7.29
C LEU A 133 7.73 9.77 5.90
N PHE A 134 6.89 9.56 4.89
CA PHE A 134 7.37 9.29 3.52
C PHE A 134 8.02 10.52 2.90
N MET A 135 7.46 11.71 3.15
CA MET A 135 8.04 12.97 2.70
C MET A 135 9.41 13.21 3.34
N HIS A 136 9.57 12.85 4.61
CA HIS A 136 10.84 12.93 5.32
C HIS A 136 11.87 11.96 4.74
N ILE A 137 11.51 10.69 4.52
CA ILE A 137 12.38 9.69 3.89
C ILE A 137 12.83 10.15 2.50
N MET A 138 11.89 10.66 1.69
CA MET A 138 12.16 11.14 0.35
C MET A 138 13.18 12.30 0.37
N SER A 139 12.98 13.26 1.27
CA SER A 139 13.86 14.42 1.42
C SER A 139 15.25 14.05 1.92
N GLU A 140 15.34 13.23 2.97
CA GLU A 140 16.62 12.87 3.59
C GLU A 140 17.47 11.99 2.65
N GLY A 141 16.83 11.03 1.98
CA GLY A 141 17.50 10.11 1.07
C GLY A 141 17.73 10.66 -0.34
N ASN A 142 17.23 11.87 -0.65
CA ASN A 142 17.18 12.40 -2.00
C ASN A 142 16.59 11.38 -3.01
N VAL A 143 15.53 10.67 -2.57
CA VAL A 143 14.88 9.61 -3.35
C VAL A 143 13.87 10.26 -4.29
N SER A 144 13.82 9.82 -5.55
CA SER A 144 12.82 10.34 -6.48
C SER A 144 11.41 9.90 -6.08
N GLU A 145 10.39 10.72 -6.37
CA GLU A 145 8.99 10.34 -6.08
C GLU A 145 8.60 9.02 -6.76
N SER A 146 9.07 8.79 -7.99
CA SER A 146 8.83 7.53 -8.70
C SER A 146 9.38 6.33 -7.93
N GLU A 147 10.62 6.43 -7.45
CA GLU A 147 11.26 5.37 -6.66
C GLU A 147 10.55 5.18 -5.32
N MET A 148 10.06 6.25 -4.70
CA MET A 148 9.24 6.15 -3.48
C MET A 148 7.99 5.30 -3.71
N PHE A 149 7.29 5.46 -4.85
CA PHE A 149 6.13 4.64 -5.22
C PHE A 149 6.47 3.19 -5.63
N ASP A 150 7.71 2.94 -6.04
CA ASP A 150 8.21 1.60 -6.35
C ASP A 150 8.68 0.84 -5.10
N VAL A 151 9.04 1.54 -4.02
CA VAL A 151 9.54 0.91 -2.79
C VAL A 151 8.45 0.85 -1.71
N PHE A 152 7.76 1.96 -1.49
CA PHE A 152 6.88 2.15 -0.34
C PHE A 152 5.41 2.09 -0.73
N ASN A 153 4.57 1.94 0.30
CA ASN A 153 3.11 1.97 0.15
C ASN A 153 2.54 3.40 0.02
N MET A 154 3.34 4.43 0.31
CA MET A 154 3.00 5.86 0.17
C MET A 154 1.71 6.28 0.89
N GLY A 155 1.37 5.60 2.00
CA GLY A 155 0.15 5.84 2.76
C GLY A 155 -1.03 4.92 2.39
N VAL A 156 -0.89 4.08 1.36
CA VAL A 156 -1.94 3.19 0.87
C VAL A 156 -1.63 1.76 1.27
N GLY A 157 -2.32 1.22 2.27
CA GLY A 157 -2.05 -0.14 2.76
C GLY A 157 -2.75 -1.23 1.96
N LEU A 158 -3.99 -0.98 1.54
CA LEU A 158 -4.80 -1.90 0.77
C LEU A 158 -5.55 -1.12 -0.31
N VAL A 159 -5.71 -1.69 -1.49
CA VAL A 159 -6.56 -1.15 -2.55
C VAL A 159 -7.67 -2.15 -2.86
N LEU A 160 -8.91 -1.67 -2.79
CA LEU A 160 -10.09 -2.41 -3.22
C LEU A 160 -10.50 -1.93 -4.61
N ILE A 161 -10.82 -2.88 -5.48
CA ILE A 161 -11.45 -2.62 -6.77
C ILE A 161 -12.92 -2.96 -6.63
N VAL A 162 -13.80 -2.00 -6.92
CA VAL A 162 -15.25 -2.17 -6.73
C VAL A 162 -16.03 -1.53 -7.87
N ASP A 163 -17.20 -2.08 -8.15
CA ASP A 163 -18.16 -1.42 -9.05
C ASP A 163 -18.57 -0.05 -8.45
N PRO A 164 -18.66 1.03 -9.24
CA PRO A 164 -19.00 2.36 -8.74
C PRO A 164 -20.31 2.42 -7.96
N SER A 165 -21.27 1.54 -8.25
CA SER A 165 -22.54 1.45 -7.52
C SER A 165 -22.36 1.07 -6.03
N HIS A 166 -21.23 0.46 -5.66
CA HIS A 166 -20.92 0.07 -4.29
C HIS A 166 -20.12 1.12 -3.50
N GLU A 167 -19.63 2.19 -4.13
CA GLU A 167 -18.74 3.19 -3.54
C GLU A 167 -19.18 3.65 -2.15
N LYS A 168 -20.41 4.18 -2.05
CA LYS A 168 -20.94 4.74 -0.79
C LYS A 168 -20.97 3.71 0.34
N LYS A 169 -21.27 2.46 0.02
CA LYS A 169 -21.34 1.38 1.03
C LYS A 169 -19.94 1.00 1.49
N VAL A 170 -18.98 0.94 0.58
CA VAL A 170 -17.58 0.62 0.88
C VAL A 170 -16.96 1.73 1.73
N LEU A 171 -17.04 2.99 1.31
CA LEU A 171 -16.49 4.13 2.06
C LEU A 171 -17.10 4.27 3.46
N LYS A 172 -18.41 3.99 3.60
CA LYS A 172 -19.09 4.00 4.91
C LYS A 172 -18.59 2.89 5.83
N THR A 173 -18.26 1.72 5.28
CA THR A 173 -17.82 0.55 6.04
C THR A 173 -16.34 0.66 6.41
N CYS A 174 -15.49 0.95 5.42
CA CYS A 174 -14.06 1.12 5.59
C CYS A 174 -13.76 2.59 5.95
N LYS A 175 -13.94 2.95 7.22
CA LYS A 175 -13.72 4.32 7.67
C LYS A 175 -12.30 4.79 7.35
N GLY A 176 -12.18 6.03 6.88
CA GLY A 176 -10.91 6.63 6.49
C GLY A 176 -10.38 6.17 5.13
N SER A 177 -11.11 5.32 4.39
CA SER A 177 -10.82 5.02 2.99
C SER A 177 -11.26 6.16 2.07
N TRP A 178 -10.71 6.19 0.86
CA TRP A 178 -11.01 7.19 -0.16
C TRP A 178 -10.99 6.58 -1.56
N VAL A 179 -11.70 7.20 -2.50
CA VAL A 179 -11.56 6.86 -3.92
C VAL A 179 -10.24 7.44 -4.42
N MET A 180 -9.36 6.58 -4.93
CA MET A 180 -8.02 6.95 -5.37
C MET A 180 -7.82 6.89 -6.88
N GLY A 181 -8.83 6.45 -7.63
CA GLY A 181 -8.70 6.25 -9.06
C GLY A 181 -9.69 5.27 -9.63
N GLU A 182 -9.37 4.75 -10.81
CA GLU A 182 -10.24 3.86 -11.57
C GLU A 182 -9.42 2.87 -12.41
N ILE A 183 -10.06 1.77 -12.78
CA ILE A 183 -9.58 0.83 -13.78
C ILE A 183 -10.00 1.34 -15.17
N GLN A 184 -9.06 1.37 -16.09
CA GLN A 184 -9.27 1.78 -17.48
C GLN A 184 -8.70 0.73 -18.44
N THR A 185 -9.16 0.74 -19.70
CA THR A 185 -8.54 -0.07 -20.75
C THR A 185 -7.06 0.32 -20.93
N LYS A 186 -6.19 -0.68 -20.99
CA LYS A 186 -4.76 -0.47 -21.24
C LYS A 186 -4.52 -0.14 -22.71
N LYS A 187 -3.83 0.97 -22.98
CA LYS A 187 -3.31 1.30 -24.32
C LYS A 187 -1.90 0.71 -24.46
N ASP A 188 -1.51 0.32 -25.67
CA ASP A 188 -0.33 -0.51 -25.95
C ASP A 188 1.01 0.04 -25.38
N ASP A 189 1.10 1.35 -25.13
CA ASP A 189 2.30 2.03 -24.62
C ASP A 189 2.22 2.48 -23.15
N LEU A 190 1.14 2.15 -22.43
CA LEU A 190 0.96 2.62 -21.06
C LEU A 190 1.38 1.58 -20.03
N ASP A 191 1.98 2.07 -18.93
CA ASP A 191 2.25 1.26 -17.76
C ASP A 191 0.94 0.69 -17.17
N ASN A 192 1.08 -0.45 -16.48
CA ASN A 192 -0.05 -1.08 -15.80
C ASN A 192 -0.64 -0.19 -14.70
N VAL A 193 0.15 0.74 -14.17
CA VAL A 193 -0.26 1.74 -13.18
C VAL A 193 0.20 3.10 -13.68
N GLN A 194 -0.72 4.07 -13.71
CA GLN A 194 -0.46 5.45 -14.06
C GLN A 194 -0.83 6.32 -12.87
N ILE A 195 0.18 6.94 -12.25
CA ILE A 195 -0.01 7.87 -11.14
C ILE A 195 0.02 9.27 -11.73
N ILE A 196 -1.11 9.97 -11.69
CA ILE A 196 -1.32 11.30 -12.29
C ILE A 196 -1.67 12.36 -11.25
#